data_AF-A0A5B0X1T3-F1
#
_entry.id   AF-A0A5B0X1T3-F1
#
_cell.length_a   1.000
_cell.length_b   1.000
_cell.length_c   1.000
_cell.angle_alpha   90.00
_cell.angle_beta   90.00
_cell.angle_gamma   90.00
#
_symmetry.space_group_name_H-M   'P 1'
#
loop_
_entity.id
_entity.type
_entity.pdbx_description
1 polymer ?
#
loop_
_entity_poly.entity_id
_entity_poly.type
_entity_poly.pdbx_seq_one_letter_code
_entity_poly.pdbx_strand_id
1 'polypeptide(L)'
;MKKTIVLKMILGALCLVVPLTVVSEQSKQQGAAVPLRLEPTEIPYSRMRTDMPPWPDEDVLSGVSEHRYELLYSGDINVAIYEAKPMNLRLEDYEIDEFVMVVSGTLILTADGGSPQRFDAGESVLVPKGFTGTWEMQGNFREMVVVMNGSKGQ
;
A
#
# COMPACT_ATOMS: atom_id res chain seq x y z
N MET A 1 -20.58 60.85 31.96
CA MET A 1 -21.08 62.20 31.63
C MET A 1 -21.23 62.28 30.11
N LYS A 2 -22.46 62.50 29.62
CA LYS A 2 -22.86 62.42 28.19
C LYS A 2 -22.28 63.58 27.37
N LYS A 3 -21.83 63.34 26.13
CA LYS A 3 -21.90 64.28 24.98
C LYS A 3 -22.01 63.55 23.63
N THR A 4 -23.26 63.42 23.17
CA THR A 4 -23.84 63.75 21.85
C THR A 4 -23.00 63.69 20.54
N ILE A 5 -23.42 62.77 19.64
CA ILE A 5 -23.80 62.87 18.20
C ILE A 5 -23.10 63.94 17.32
N VAL A 6 -22.54 63.54 16.16
CA VAL A 6 -22.93 64.02 14.80
C VAL A 6 -22.57 63.00 13.71
N LEU A 7 -23.61 62.62 12.95
CA LEU A 7 -23.61 61.93 11.65
C LEU A 7 -23.16 62.87 10.52
N LYS A 8 -22.22 62.45 9.67
CA LYS A 8 -22.09 62.97 8.30
C LYS A 8 -21.79 61.84 7.34
N MET A 9 -22.77 61.55 6.49
CA MET A 9 -22.60 60.75 5.27
C MET A 9 -21.70 61.51 4.29
N ILE A 10 -20.70 60.84 3.73
CA ILE A 10 -20.17 61.17 2.41
C ILE A 10 -20.11 59.89 1.58
N LEU A 11 -20.64 60.06 0.38
CA LEU A 11 -20.90 59.14 -0.70
C LEU A 11 -19.60 58.76 -1.43
N GLY A 12 -19.50 57.50 -1.87
CA GLY A 12 -18.77 57.16 -3.10
C GLY A 12 -17.37 56.55 -2.95
N ALA A 13 -17.30 55.22 -2.87
CA ALA A 13 -16.33 54.42 -3.61
C ALA A 13 -16.85 52.98 -3.66
N LEU A 14 -17.23 52.55 -4.87
CA LEU A 14 -17.60 51.19 -5.21
C LEU A 14 -16.33 50.31 -5.09
N CYS A 15 -16.05 49.78 -3.90
CA CYS A 15 -15.04 48.76 -3.72
C CYS A 15 -15.52 47.47 -4.41
N LEU A 16 -14.82 47.04 -5.45
CA LEU A 16 -14.94 45.70 -6.01
C LEU A 16 -14.73 44.68 -4.90
N VAL A 17 -15.80 44.03 -4.48
CA VAL A 17 -15.75 42.84 -3.63
C VAL A 17 -15.60 41.65 -4.58
N VAL A 18 -14.37 41.29 -4.91
CA VAL A 18 -14.07 39.95 -5.44
C VAL A 18 -13.93 39.07 -4.20
N PRO A 19 -14.84 38.12 -3.93
CA PRO A 19 -14.62 37.18 -2.85
C PRO A 19 -13.38 36.35 -3.20
N LEU A 20 -12.34 36.47 -2.35
CA LEU A 20 -11.21 35.55 -2.32
C LEU A 20 -11.77 34.13 -2.35
N THR A 21 -11.51 33.39 -3.41
CA THR A 21 -11.63 31.95 -3.39
C THR A 21 -10.63 31.46 -2.35
N VAL A 22 -11.15 31.07 -1.18
CA VAL A 22 -10.42 30.25 -0.23
C VAL A 22 -10.18 28.93 -0.95
N VAL A 23 -9.04 28.82 -1.62
CA VAL A 23 -8.48 27.51 -1.96
C VAL A 23 -8.18 26.88 -0.62
N SER A 24 -9.02 25.93 -0.21
CA SER A 24 -8.69 25.05 0.90
C SER A 24 -7.52 24.19 0.44
N GLU A 25 -6.29 24.63 0.72
CA GLU A 25 -5.16 23.71 0.78
C GLU A 25 -5.46 22.71 1.88
N GLN A 26 -5.97 21.54 1.48
CA GLN A 26 -5.89 20.35 2.30
C GLN A 26 -4.41 20.04 2.47
N SER A 27 -3.82 20.59 3.54
CA SER A 27 -2.52 20.16 4.01
C SER A 27 -2.64 18.66 4.31
N LYS A 28 -2.01 17.84 3.45
CA LYS A 28 -1.62 16.48 3.84
C LYS A 28 -0.81 16.65 5.12
N GLN A 29 -1.36 16.25 6.25
CA GLN A 29 -0.58 16.12 7.48
C GLN A 29 0.41 14.98 7.23
N GLN A 30 1.58 15.32 6.70
CA GLN A 30 2.75 14.47 6.75
C GLN A 30 3.09 14.34 8.25
N GLY A 31 2.75 13.19 8.85
CA GLY A 31 3.13 12.91 10.24
C GLY A 31 4.63 13.10 10.43
N ALA A 32 5.04 13.55 11.61
CA ALA A 32 6.45 13.74 11.94
C ALA A 32 7.26 12.48 11.61
N ALA A 33 8.49 12.65 11.11
CA ALA A 33 9.41 11.56 10.77
C ALA A 33 9.91 10.83 12.04
N VAL A 34 9.04 10.01 12.62
CA VAL A 34 9.33 9.17 13.79
C VAL A 34 9.30 7.68 13.40
N PRO A 35 10.03 6.80 14.10
CA PRO A 35 9.99 5.37 13.82
C PRO A 35 8.57 4.80 13.93
N LEU A 36 8.18 3.97 12.96
CA LEU A 36 6.90 3.27 12.93
C LEU A 36 7.07 1.85 13.48
N ARG A 37 6.24 1.47 14.45
CA ARG A 37 6.10 0.07 14.88
C ARG A 37 5.10 -0.62 13.95
N LEU A 38 5.51 -1.72 13.34
CA LEU A 38 4.66 -2.56 12.49
C LEU A 38 4.18 -3.76 13.28
N GLU A 39 2.89 -4.06 13.19
CA GLU A 39 2.23 -5.17 13.88
C GLU A 39 1.49 -6.03 12.83
N PRO A 40 2.23 -6.82 12.01
CA PRO A 40 1.69 -7.52 10.84
C PRO A 40 0.59 -8.54 11.17
N THR A 41 0.49 -8.96 12.44
CA THR A 41 -0.54 -9.89 12.93
C THR A 41 -1.84 -9.20 13.35
N GLU A 42 -1.79 -7.90 13.71
CA GLU A 42 -2.90 -7.18 14.35
C GLU A 42 -3.93 -6.60 13.35
N ILE A 43 -3.69 -6.76 12.06
CA ILE A 43 -4.59 -6.29 11.00
C ILE A 43 -5.59 -7.39 10.67
N PRO A 44 -6.89 -7.22 10.97
CA PRO A 44 -7.88 -8.25 10.66
C PRO A 44 -8.16 -8.29 9.15
N TYR A 45 -8.26 -9.50 8.59
CA TYR A 45 -8.60 -9.72 7.17
C TYR A 45 -9.84 -8.91 6.71
N SER A 46 -10.83 -8.74 7.59
CA SER A 46 -12.06 -7.98 7.32
C SER A 46 -11.85 -6.49 7.08
N ARG A 47 -10.73 -5.91 7.51
CA ARG A 47 -10.40 -4.48 7.33
C ARG A 47 -9.46 -4.22 6.16
N MET A 48 -8.84 -5.26 5.62
CA MET A 48 -7.90 -5.14 4.51
C MET A 48 -8.65 -4.79 3.21
N ARG A 49 -7.95 -4.08 2.33
CA ARG A 49 -8.46 -3.60 1.04
C ARG A 49 -8.68 -4.77 0.08
N THR A 50 -9.68 -4.63 -0.78
CA THR A 50 -10.12 -5.65 -1.75
C THR A 50 -10.14 -5.12 -3.19
N ASP A 51 -9.49 -3.98 -3.44
CA ASP A 51 -9.45 -3.31 -4.73
C ASP A 51 -8.29 -3.77 -5.62
N MET A 52 -7.42 -4.66 -5.12
CA MET A 52 -6.46 -5.37 -5.96
C MET A 52 -7.21 -6.37 -6.86
N PRO A 53 -7.02 -6.32 -8.18
CA PRO A 53 -7.66 -7.27 -9.08
C PRO A 53 -7.12 -8.69 -8.82
N PRO A 54 -7.92 -9.74 -9.07
CA PRO A 54 -7.41 -11.10 -9.02
C PRO A 54 -6.25 -11.28 -10.02
N TRP A 55 -5.39 -12.25 -9.75
CA TRP A 55 -4.39 -12.70 -10.72
C TRP A 55 -5.08 -13.22 -11.98
N PRO A 56 -4.49 -13.05 -13.18
CA PRO A 56 -5.01 -13.60 -14.42
C PRO A 56 -5.22 -15.11 -14.31
N ASP A 57 -6.35 -15.62 -14.82
CA ASP A 57 -6.70 -17.04 -14.71
C ASP A 57 -5.64 -17.94 -15.37
N GLU A 58 -4.97 -17.46 -16.42
CA GLU A 58 -3.87 -18.16 -17.09
C GLU A 58 -2.63 -18.39 -16.22
N ASP A 59 -2.41 -17.54 -15.21
CA ASP A 59 -1.26 -17.63 -14.30
C ASP A 59 -1.60 -18.51 -13.09
N VAL A 60 -2.88 -18.77 -12.81
CA VAL A 60 -3.31 -19.60 -11.68
C VAL A 60 -3.21 -21.09 -12.03
N LEU A 61 -2.14 -21.73 -11.57
CA LEU A 61 -1.93 -23.18 -11.76
C LEU A 61 -2.87 -24.03 -10.88
N SER A 62 -3.19 -23.54 -9.68
CA SER A 62 -4.17 -24.17 -8.78
C SER A 62 -4.61 -23.21 -7.66
N GLY A 63 -5.73 -23.53 -7.01
CA GLY A 63 -6.26 -22.75 -5.88
C GLY A 63 -7.25 -21.66 -6.31
N VAL A 64 -7.35 -20.61 -5.51
CA VAL A 64 -8.30 -19.50 -5.74
C VAL A 64 -7.56 -18.17 -5.58
N SER A 65 -7.63 -17.31 -6.61
CA SER A 65 -7.12 -15.95 -6.52
C SER A 65 -8.08 -15.04 -5.73
N GLU A 66 -8.21 -15.30 -4.43
CA GLU A 66 -8.85 -14.43 -3.46
C GLU A 66 -7.79 -13.94 -2.47
N HIS A 67 -7.57 -12.63 -2.48
CA HIS A 67 -6.54 -11.99 -1.66
C HIS A 67 -6.98 -10.60 -1.22
N ARG A 68 -6.27 -10.09 -0.20
CA ARG A 68 -6.43 -8.75 0.36
C ARG A 68 -5.09 -8.18 0.73
N TYR A 69 -5.01 -6.87 0.84
CA TYR A 69 -3.80 -6.20 1.27
C TYR A 69 -4.09 -4.97 2.14
N GLU A 70 -3.10 -4.55 2.91
CA GLU A 70 -3.13 -3.27 3.65
C GLU A 70 -1.77 -2.58 3.51
N LEU A 71 -1.76 -1.34 3.06
CA LEU A 71 -0.55 -0.54 2.93
C LEU A 71 -0.19 0.08 4.29
N LEU A 72 0.94 -0.33 4.86
CA LEU A 72 1.40 0.14 6.17
C LEU A 72 2.23 1.42 6.08
N TYR A 73 3.01 1.53 5.01
CA TYR A 73 3.89 2.66 4.76
C TYR A 73 4.06 2.87 3.27
N SER A 74 4.16 4.15 2.86
CA SER A 74 4.50 4.55 1.50
C SER A 74 5.45 5.75 1.55
N GLY A 75 6.67 5.53 1.07
CA GLY A 75 7.74 6.51 0.95
C GLY A 75 8.65 6.10 -0.21
N ASP A 76 9.97 6.05 -0.02
CA ASP A 76 10.90 5.49 -1.03
C ASP A 76 10.65 3.99 -1.28
N ILE A 77 10.07 3.32 -0.28
CA ILE A 77 9.57 1.95 -0.34
C ILE A 77 8.09 1.93 0.03
N ASN A 78 7.40 0.91 -0.45
CA ASN A 78 6.09 0.53 0.07
C ASN A 78 6.28 -0.67 0.99
N VAL A 79 5.62 -0.63 2.14
CA VAL A 79 5.52 -1.76 3.07
C VAL A 79 4.05 -2.10 3.22
N ALA A 80 3.68 -3.35 2.96
CA ALA A 80 2.29 -3.79 3.02
C ALA A 80 2.17 -5.17 3.69
N ILE A 81 0.98 -5.49 4.16
CA ILE A 81 0.57 -6.87 4.43
C ILE A 81 -0.26 -7.35 3.26
N TYR A 82 0.04 -8.55 2.79
CA TYR A 82 -0.76 -9.29 1.81
C TYR A 82 -1.23 -10.59 2.45
N GLU A 83 -2.49 -10.95 2.24
CA GLU A 83 -3.09 -12.20 2.71
C GLU A 83 -3.91 -12.82 1.59
N ALA A 84 -3.68 -14.11 1.35
CA ALA A 84 -4.33 -14.85 0.26
C ALA A 84 -4.86 -16.21 0.70
N LYS A 85 -5.89 -16.68 0.00
CA LYS A 85 -6.25 -18.10 0.00
C LYS A 85 -5.11 -18.93 -0.60
N PRO A 86 -5.04 -20.25 -0.29
CA PRO A 86 -4.07 -21.12 -0.93
C PRO A 86 -4.16 -21.05 -2.45
N MET A 87 -3.04 -20.79 -3.10
CA MET A 87 -2.92 -20.78 -4.56
C MET A 87 -1.49 -21.01 -5.01
N ASN A 88 -1.34 -21.50 -6.24
CA ASN A 88 -0.05 -21.64 -6.92
C ASN A 88 -0.11 -20.84 -8.22
N LEU A 89 0.81 -19.90 -8.36
CA LEU A 89 0.92 -19.02 -9.52
C LEU A 89 2.13 -19.40 -10.38
N ARG A 90 1.97 -19.28 -11.69
CA ARG A 90 3.07 -19.15 -12.64
C ARG A 90 3.49 -17.69 -12.71
N LEU A 91 4.79 -17.42 -12.58
CA LEU A 91 5.35 -16.09 -12.79
C LEU A 91 6.37 -16.14 -13.93
N GLU A 92 6.33 -15.15 -14.80
CA GLU A 92 7.28 -14.95 -15.90
C GLU A 92 7.81 -13.51 -15.87
N ASP A 93 9.14 -13.36 -15.84
CA ASP A 93 9.82 -12.06 -15.80
C ASP A 93 9.26 -11.09 -14.73
N TYR A 94 9.24 -11.53 -13.47
CA TYR A 94 8.65 -10.77 -12.37
C TYR A 94 9.19 -9.33 -12.31
N GLU A 95 8.32 -8.32 -12.33
CA GLU A 95 8.71 -6.97 -12.75
C GLU A 95 9.53 -6.17 -11.72
N ILE A 96 9.55 -6.63 -10.46
CA ILE A 96 10.06 -5.90 -9.30
C ILE A 96 10.95 -6.77 -8.43
N ASP A 97 11.83 -6.12 -7.66
CA ASP A 97 12.44 -6.72 -6.49
C ASP A 97 11.46 -6.66 -5.32
N GLU A 98 11.23 -7.81 -4.69
CA GLU A 98 10.31 -7.93 -3.56
C GLU A 98 10.96 -8.69 -2.41
N PHE A 99 11.03 -8.03 -1.25
CA PHE A 99 11.35 -8.71 -0.01
C PHE A 99 10.05 -9.17 0.65
N VAL A 100 10.01 -10.46 1.00
CA VAL A 100 8.88 -11.12 1.65
C VAL A 100 9.32 -11.61 3.03
N MET A 101 8.55 -11.30 4.06
CA MET A 101 8.59 -12.00 5.34
C MET A 101 7.28 -12.77 5.53
N VAL A 102 7.36 -14.08 5.67
CA VAL A 102 6.18 -14.93 5.90
C VAL A 102 5.68 -14.69 7.32
N VAL A 103 4.44 -14.23 7.46
CA VAL A 103 3.80 -13.94 8.75
C VAL A 103 2.99 -15.14 9.23
N SER A 104 2.27 -15.80 8.33
CA SER A 104 1.58 -17.07 8.59
C SER A 104 1.44 -17.90 7.31
N GLY A 105 1.22 -19.21 7.47
CA GLY A 105 1.21 -20.14 6.35
C GLY A 105 2.62 -20.47 5.88
N THR A 106 2.74 -20.88 4.62
CA THR A 106 4.01 -21.24 3.99
C THR A 106 4.05 -20.69 2.57
N LEU A 107 5.19 -20.10 2.20
CA LEU A 107 5.56 -19.80 0.83
C LEU A 107 6.50 -20.88 0.28
N ILE A 108 6.22 -21.38 -0.92
CA ILE A 108 7.13 -22.24 -1.68
C ILE A 108 7.43 -21.58 -3.02
N LEU A 109 8.70 -21.28 -3.26
CA LEU A 109 9.17 -20.71 -4.52
C LEU A 109 9.98 -21.76 -5.29
N THR A 110 9.64 -21.97 -6.55
CA THR A 110 10.39 -22.89 -7.42
C THR A 110 10.80 -22.14 -8.68
N ALA A 111 12.08 -21.78 -8.78
CA ALA A 111 12.63 -21.23 -10.02
C ALA A 111 12.62 -22.28 -11.14
N ASP A 112 12.50 -21.86 -12.39
CA ASP A 112 12.58 -22.76 -13.54
C ASP A 112 13.91 -23.54 -13.56
N GLY A 113 13.81 -24.87 -13.64
CA GLY A 113 14.97 -25.78 -13.56
C GLY A 113 15.61 -25.87 -12.16
N GLY A 114 15.09 -25.13 -11.18
CA GLY A 114 15.53 -25.14 -9.79
C GLY A 114 14.78 -26.17 -8.94
N SER A 115 15.25 -26.34 -7.69
CA SER A 115 14.53 -27.08 -6.67
C SER A 115 13.60 -26.14 -5.87
N PRO A 116 12.44 -26.63 -5.39
CA PRO A 116 11.57 -25.85 -4.53
C PRO A 116 12.28 -25.39 -3.25
N GLN A 117 12.07 -24.13 -2.89
CA GLN A 117 12.51 -23.54 -1.62
C GLN A 117 11.29 -23.22 -0.77
N ARG A 118 11.26 -23.73 0.45
CA ARG A 118 10.16 -23.54 1.40
C ARG A 118 10.54 -22.47 2.43
N PHE A 119 9.60 -21.58 2.71
CA PHE A 119 9.68 -20.55 3.73
C PHE A 119 8.42 -20.60 4.61
N ASP A 120 8.62 -20.91 5.88
CA ASP A 120 7.58 -20.97 6.90
C ASP A 120 7.49 -19.64 7.69
N ALA A 121 6.49 -19.52 8.56
CA ALA A 121 6.27 -18.31 9.35
C ALA A 121 7.52 -17.88 10.14
N GLY A 122 7.89 -16.60 10.00
CA GLY A 122 9.08 -16.00 10.58
C GLY A 122 10.31 -16.01 9.65
N GLU A 123 10.26 -16.73 8.53
CA GLU A 123 11.32 -16.74 7.53
C GLU A 123 11.12 -15.64 6.49
N SER A 124 12.19 -15.32 5.76
CA SER A 124 12.16 -14.25 4.75
C SER A 124 12.92 -14.65 3.49
N VAL A 125 12.50 -14.05 2.38
CA VAL A 125 13.10 -14.26 1.07
C VAL A 125 13.12 -12.95 0.29
N LEU A 126 14.17 -12.74 -0.50
CA LEU A 126 14.19 -11.74 -1.54
C LEU A 126 13.88 -12.44 -2.87
N VAL A 127 12.80 -12.04 -3.53
CA VAL A 127 12.47 -12.46 -4.89
C VAL A 127 12.97 -11.37 -5.84
N PRO A 128 14.01 -11.65 -6.64
CA PRO A 128 14.59 -10.63 -7.50
C PRO A 128 13.68 -10.36 -8.71
N LYS A 129 13.77 -9.13 -9.23
CA LYS A 129 13.26 -8.80 -10.55
C LYS A 129 13.79 -9.78 -11.61
N GLY A 130 12.91 -10.20 -12.51
CA GLY A 130 13.18 -11.19 -13.55
C GLY A 130 13.03 -12.64 -13.08
N PHE A 131 12.50 -12.87 -11.87
CA PHE A 131 12.16 -14.23 -11.43
C PHE A 131 11.15 -14.86 -12.39
N THR A 132 11.44 -16.10 -12.80
CA THR A 132 10.55 -16.96 -13.58
C THR A 132 10.48 -18.32 -12.89
N GLY A 133 9.26 -18.77 -12.59
CA GLY A 133 9.04 -19.96 -11.77
C GLY A 133 7.61 -20.07 -11.26
N THR A 134 7.44 -20.73 -10.11
CA THR A 134 6.16 -20.83 -9.43
C THR A 134 6.19 -20.19 -8.06
N TRP A 135 5.06 -19.60 -7.67
CA TRP A 135 4.82 -18.98 -6.37
C TRP A 135 3.62 -19.68 -5.71
N GLU A 136 3.91 -20.58 -4.76
CA GLU A 136 2.90 -21.39 -4.09
C GLU A 136 2.69 -20.94 -2.64
N MET A 137 1.46 -20.56 -2.33
CA MET A 137 1.03 -20.13 -1.01
C MET A 137 0.14 -21.19 -0.38
N GLN A 138 0.50 -21.65 0.82
CA GLN A 138 -0.21 -22.71 1.54
C GLN A 138 -0.79 -22.23 2.87
N GLY A 139 -1.93 -22.79 3.25
CA GLY A 139 -2.64 -22.47 4.49
C GLY A 139 -3.29 -21.08 4.47
N ASN A 140 -3.45 -20.47 5.65
CA ASN A 140 -3.80 -19.05 5.73
C ASN A 140 -2.53 -18.24 5.50
N PHE A 141 -2.18 -18.06 4.22
CA PHE A 141 -0.94 -17.40 3.83
C PHE A 141 -1.04 -15.89 4.05
N ARG A 142 -0.12 -15.35 4.84
CA ARG A 142 0.05 -13.92 5.07
C ARG A 142 1.53 -13.59 5.00
N GLU A 143 1.84 -12.48 4.36
CA GLU A 143 3.19 -11.96 4.24
C GLU A 143 3.23 -10.46 4.53
N MET A 144 4.38 -10.01 5.01
CA MET A 144 4.76 -8.60 4.96
C MET A 144 5.71 -8.41 3.79
N VAL A 145 5.33 -7.53 2.87
CA VAL A 145 6.07 -7.27 1.64
C VAL A 145 6.71 -5.90 1.69
N VAL A 146 7.93 -5.82 1.16
CA VAL A 146 8.66 -4.56 0.96
C VAL A 146 9.08 -4.49 -0.50
N VAL A 147 8.62 -3.45 -1.18
CA VAL A 147 8.93 -3.20 -2.58
C VAL A 147 9.35 -1.74 -2.76
N MET A 148 10.12 -1.47 -3.81
CA MET A 148 10.44 -0.09 -4.18
C MET A 148 9.17 0.67 -4.55
N ASN A 149 9.06 1.93 -4.13
CA ASN A 149 7.99 2.78 -4.62
C ASN A 149 8.37 3.27 -6.04
N GLY A 150 7.60 2.86 -7.04
CA GLY A 150 7.82 3.24 -8.45
C GLY A 150 7.65 4.74 -8.74
N SER A 151 7.26 5.56 -7.77
CA SER A 151 7.21 7.01 -7.89
C SER A 151 8.60 7.66 -7.75
N LYS A 152 9.50 7.37 -8.69
CA LYS A 152 10.61 8.27 -9.02
C LYS A 152 10.24 9.10 -10.25
N GLY A 153 9.49 10.17 -10.01
CA GLY A 153 9.37 11.31 -10.91
C GLY A 153 9.81 12.57 -10.18
N GLN A 154 11.09 12.94 -10.33
CA GLN A 154 11.51 14.34 -10.32
C GLN A 154 11.22 14.95 -11.69
#